data_AF-A0A225VRS7-F1
#
_entry.id   AF-A0A225VRS7-F1
#
_cell.length_a   1.000
_cell.length_b   1.000
_cell.length_c   1.000
_cell.angle_alpha   90.00
_cell.angle_beta   90.00
_cell.angle_gamma   90.00
#
_symmetry.space_group_name_H-M   'P 1'
#
loop_
_entity.id
_entity.type
_entity.pdbx_description
1 polymer ?
#
loop_
_entity_poly.entity_id
_entity_poly.type
_entity_poly.pdbx_seq_one_letter_code
_entity_poly.pdbx_strand_id
1 'polypeptide(L)'
;MGREPPILAEERAHIEGLHESGLGVREIAGRIKRSPDGVSYVLRSKGKQSVAAGRPKSLTYRQIRQIVRGAATGNYSASGLKAAYGVACSVRTIQRLLAKVDSLVYS
;
A
#
# COMPACT_ATOMS: atom_id res chain seq x y z
N MET A 1 16.40 2.67 -2.24
CA MET A 1 16.06 1.27 -1.90
C MET A 1 16.42 1.04 -0.45
N GLY A 2 15.52 0.48 0.36
CA GLY A 2 15.87 0.07 1.72
C GLY A 2 17.04 -0.90 1.65
N ARG A 3 18.15 -0.56 2.30
CA ARG A 3 19.41 -1.33 2.21
C ARG A 3 19.40 -2.56 3.11
N GLU A 4 18.61 -2.53 4.17
CA GLU A 4 18.53 -3.59 5.19
C GLU A 4 17.12 -4.21 5.22
N PRO A 5 17.00 -5.49 5.64
CA PRO A 5 15.71 -6.10 5.95
C PRO A 5 14.90 -5.24 6.93
N PRO A 6 13.57 -5.18 6.79
CA PRO A 6 12.74 -4.43 7.72
C PRO A 6 12.95 -4.91 9.15
N ILE A 7 12.95 -3.97 10.10
CA ILE A 7 13.09 -4.30 11.52
C ILE A 7 11.78 -4.97 11.99
N LEU A 8 11.92 -6.22 12.42
CA LEU A 8 10.84 -7.08 12.92
C LEU A 8 10.25 -6.50 14.22
N ALA A 9 9.02 -6.89 14.54
CA ALA A 9 8.36 -6.41 15.76
C ALA A 9 9.14 -6.80 17.03
N GLU A 10 9.68 -8.01 17.07
CA GLU A 10 10.51 -8.51 18.18
C GLU A 10 11.80 -7.71 18.33
N GLU A 11 12.49 -7.43 17.21
CA GLU A 11 13.69 -6.59 17.20
C GLU A 11 13.39 -5.18 17.71
N ARG A 12 12.22 -4.61 17.38
CA ARG A 12 11.81 -3.29 17.90
C ARG A 12 11.62 -3.30 19.41
N ALA A 13 10.92 -4.31 19.95
CA ALA A 13 10.74 -4.45 21.40
C ALA A 13 12.09 -4.62 22.11
N HIS A 14 13.03 -5.36 21.50
CA HIS A 14 14.38 -5.51 22.02
C HIS A 14 15.17 -4.19 22.02
N ILE A 15 15.11 -3.41 20.93
CA ILE A 15 15.68 -2.05 20.85
C ILE A 15 15.11 -1.15 21.95
N GLU A 16 13.79 -1.18 22.15
CA GLU A 16 13.10 -0.38 23.15
C GLU A 16 13.54 -0.73 24.57
N GLY A 17 13.58 -2.03 24.91
CA GLY A 17 14.04 -2.48 26.23
C GLY A 17 15.51 -2.14 26.52
N LEU A 18 16.39 -2.23 25.51
CA LEU A 18 17.79 -1.80 25.69
C LEU A 18 17.91 -0.28 25.87
N HIS A 19 17.08 0.49 25.17
CA HIS A 19 17.07 1.95 25.36
C HIS A 19 16.52 2.35 26.73
N GLU A 20 15.49 1.65 27.23
CA GLU A 20 14.92 1.87 28.57
C GLU A 20 15.90 1.53 29.70
N SER A 21 16.83 0.60 29.47
CA SER A 21 17.94 0.32 30.41
C SER A 21 19.09 1.35 30.34
N GLY A 22 18.95 2.42 29.55
CA GLY A 22 19.89 3.54 29.49
C GLY A 22 21.03 3.38 28.48
N LEU A 23 20.99 2.36 27.62
CA LEU A 23 22.03 2.14 26.61
C LEU A 23 21.94 3.16 25.48
N GLY A 24 23.11 3.60 25.02
CA GLY A 24 23.21 4.53 23.88
C GLY A 24 22.90 3.86 22.54
N VAL A 25 22.40 4.64 21.57
CA VAL A 25 22.01 4.16 20.22
C VAL A 25 23.13 3.35 19.52
N ARG A 26 24.39 3.79 19.62
CA ARG A 26 25.53 3.09 18.99
C ARG A 26 25.80 1.73 19.64
N GLU A 27 25.61 1.63 20.95
CA GLU A 27 25.83 0.39 21.69
C GLU A 27 24.72 -0.62 21.37
N ILE A 28 23.47 -0.15 21.32
CA ILE A 28 22.31 -0.95 20.88
C ILE A 28 22.52 -1.46 19.45
N ALA A 29 22.95 -0.58 18.54
CA ALA A 29 23.26 -0.93 17.16
C ALA A 29 24.33 -2.03 17.06
N GLY A 30 25.39 -1.94 17.88
CA GLY A 30 26.42 -2.97 17.97
C GLY A 30 25.90 -4.31 18.47
N ARG A 31 25.05 -4.32 19.52
CA ARG A 31 24.48 -5.55 20.08
C ARG A 31 23.52 -6.25 19.13
N ILE A 32 22.68 -5.48 18.43
CA ILE A 32 21.65 -6.00 17.51
C ILE A 32 22.19 -6.17 16.08
N LYS A 33 23.45 -5.76 15.82
CA LYS A 33 24.10 -5.76 14.49
C LYS A 33 23.27 -5.02 13.44
N ARG A 34 22.73 -3.86 13.82
CA ARG A 34 21.93 -2.99 12.94
C ARG A 34 22.57 -1.63 12.78
N SER A 35 22.19 -0.91 11.72
CA SER A 35 22.64 0.46 11.53
C SER A 35 22.19 1.38 12.69
N PRO A 36 23.04 2.30 13.17
CA PRO A 36 22.66 3.30 14.17
C PRO A 36 21.45 4.14 13.73
N ASP A 37 21.32 4.42 12.43
CA ASP A 37 20.19 5.13 11.85
C ASP A 37 18.89 4.32 11.96
N GLY A 38 18.93 3.01 11.73
CA GLY A 38 17.78 2.12 11.90
C GLY A 38 17.30 2.09 13.36
N VAL A 39 18.22 2.01 14.32
CA VAL A 39 17.91 2.06 15.76
C VAL A 39 17.32 3.43 16.14
N SER A 40 17.94 4.52 15.70
CA SER A 40 17.44 5.89 15.93
C SER A 40 16.03 6.09 15.35
N TYR A 41 15.77 5.54 14.16
CA TYR A 41 14.47 5.58 13.53
C TYR A 41 13.41 4.84 14.35
N VAL A 42 13.70 3.64 14.87
CA VAL A 42 12.77 2.89 15.74
C VAL A 42 12.41 3.70 16.97
N LEU A 43 13.41 4.24 17.68
CA LEU A 43 13.21 5.02 18.90
C LEU A 43 12.40 6.31 18.65
N ARG A 44 12.58 6.96 17.50
CA ARG A 44 11.83 8.16 17.10
C ARG A 44 10.43 7.87 16.55
N SER A 45 10.20 6.67 16.01
CA SER A 45 8.97 6.30 15.31
C SER A 45 7.92 5.64 16.21
N LYS A 46 8.10 5.64 17.54
CA LYS A 46 7.09 5.20 18.52
C LYS A 46 5.71 5.76 18.14
N GLY A 47 4.82 4.90 17.64
CA GLY A 47 3.44 5.22 17.25
C GLY A 47 3.17 5.57 15.78
N LYS A 48 4.16 5.66 14.89
CA LYS A 48 3.95 5.94 13.46
C LYS A 48 4.20 4.71 12.60
N GLN A 49 3.22 3.81 12.54
CA GLN A 49 3.16 2.85 11.42
C GLN A 49 2.65 3.61 10.20
N SER A 50 3.55 4.14 9.37
CA SER A 50 3.16 4.56 8.03
C SER A 50 2.83 3.30 7.24
N VAL A 51 1.55 2.95 7.14
CA VAL A 51 1.08 2.05 6.08
C VAL A 51 1.53 2.72 4.79
N ALA A 52 2.48 2.12 4.08
CA ALA A 52 2.95 2.66 2.82
C ALA A 52 1.74 2.76 1.90
N ALA A 53 1.21 3.98 1.74
CA ALA A 53 0.16 4.24 0.79
C ALA A 53 0.78 3.97 -0.58
N GLY A 54 0.42 2.83 -1.17
CA GLY A 54 0.86 2.48 -2.51
C GLY A 54 0.47 3.58 -3.51
N ARG A 55 0.96 3.45 -4.74
CA ARG A 55 0.64 4.40 -5.81
C ARG A 55 -0.88 4.67 -5.85
N PRO A 56 -1.31 5.95 -5.92
CA PRO A 56 -2.73 6.27 -5.97
C PRO A 56 -3.38 5.55 -7.15
N LYS A 57 -4.60 5.05 -6.92
CA LYS A 57 -5.38 4.39 -7.96
C LYS A 57 -5.70 5.40 -9.06
N SER A 58 -5.65 4.95 -10.32
CA SER A 58 -6.00 5.78 -11.48
C SER A 58 -7.49 6.09 -11.59
N LEU A 59 -8.33 5.40 -10.81
CA LEU A 59 -9.78 5.55 -10.80
C LEU A 59 -10.25 6.02 -9.42
N THR A 60 -11.10 7.04 -9.43
CA THR A 60 -11.83 7.47 -8.24
C THR A 60 -12.96 6.50 -7.92
N TYR A 61 -13.39 6.46 -6.65
CA TYR A 61 -14.52 5.61 -6.24
C TYR A 61 -15.81 5.91 -7.02
N ARG A 62 -16.04 7.18 -7.39
CA ARG A 62 -17.19 7.58 -8.22
C ARG A 62 -17.13 6.96 -9.62
N GLN A 63 -15.98 7.05 -10.28
CA GLN A 63 -15.77 6.46 -11.61
C GLN A 63 -15.92 4.94 -11.58
N ILE A 64 -15.39 4.27 -10.54
CA ILE A 64 -15.56 2.82 -10.36
C ILE A 64 -17.04 2.46 -10.34
N ARG A 65 -17.85 3.15 -9.52
CA ARG A 65 -19.29 2.88 -9.43
C ARG A 65 -20.03 3.12 -10.75
N GLN A 66 -19.69 4.18 -11.48
CA GLN A 66 -20.31 4.47 -12.78
C GLN A 66 -19.99 3.38 -13.81
N ILE A 67 -18.73 2.96 -13.89
CA ILE A 67 -18.28 1.89 -14.80
C ILE A 67 -19.00 0.58 -14.49
N VAL A 68 -19.09 0.18 -13.20
CA VAL A 68 -19.76 -1.07 -12.80
C VAL A 68 -21.24 -1.02 -13.12
N ARG A 69 -21.93 0.10 -12.84
CA ARG A 69 -23.35 0.26 -13.18
C ARG A 69 -23.58 0.24 -14.69
N GLY A 70 -22.73 0.92 -15.46
CA GLY A 70 -22.78 0.90 -16.92
C GLY A 70 -22.58 -0.51 -17.47
N ALA A 71 -21.60 -1.25 -16.93
CA ALA A 71 -21.36 -2.64 -17.31
C ALA A 71 -22.54 -3.57 -16.98
N ALA A 72 -23.21 -3.35 -15.83
CA ALA A 72 -24.38 -4.13 -15.44
C ALA A 72 -25.59 -3.97 -16.38
N THR A 73 -25.65 -2.89 -17.18
CA THR A 73 -26.69 -2.74 -18.21
C THR A 73 -26.45 -3.60 -19.45
N GLY A 74 -25.26 -4.17 -19.62
CA GLY A 74 -24.90 -5.04 -20.75
C GLY A 74 -24.68 -4.33 -22.10
N ASN A 75 -24.95 -3.02 -22.18
CA ASN A 75 -24.93 -2.27 -23.45
C ASN A 75 -23.54 -1.79 -23.90
N TYR A 76 -22.51 -1.97 -23.07
CA TYR A 76 -21.21 -1.35 -23.30
C TYR A 76 -20.07 -2.37 -23.26
N SER A 77 -19.21 -2.30 -24.27
CA SER A 77 -17.87 -2.89 -24.20
C SER A 77 -16.95 -2.08 -23.27
N ALA A 78 -15.83 -2.66 -22.84
CA ALA A 78 -14.87 -1.96 -21.97
C ALA A 78 -14.29 -0.67 -22.61
N SER A 79 -14.12 -0.64 -23.94
CA SER A 79 -13.74 0.58 -24.67
C SER A 79 -14.90 1.57 -24.76
N GLY A 80 -16.13 1.09 -24.92
CA GLY A 80 -17.34 1.92 -24.85
C GLY A 80 -17.52 2.61 -23.50
N LEU A 81 -17.30 1.89 -22.39
CA LEU A 81 -17.33 2.47 -21.04
C LEU A 81 -16.26 3.54 -20.84
N LYS A 82 -15.07 3.36 -21.42
CA LYS A 82 -14.01 4.38 -21.37
C LYS A 82 -14.45 5.67 -22.05
N ALA A 83 -15.02 5.56 -23.25
CA ALA A 83 -15.47 6.70 -24.04
C ALA A 83 -16.67 7.40 -23.38
N ALA A 84 -17.67 6.63 -22.95
CA ALA A 84 -18.90 7.15 -22.35
C ALA A 84 -18.65 7.93 -21.05
N TYR A 85 -17.72 7.47 -20.21
CA TYR A 85 -17.42 8.12 -18.92
C TYR A 85 -16.17 9.00 -18.94
N GLY A 86 -15.54 9.21 -20.12
CA GLY A 86 -14.40 10.12 -20.29
C GLY A 86 -13.20 9.81 -19.39
N VAL A 87 -12.94 8.54 -19.10
CA VAL A 87 -11.97 8.15 -18.07
C VAL A 87 -10.56 8.04 -18.66
N ALA A 88 -9.58 8.73 -18.06
CA ALA A 88 -8.19 8.75 -18.51
C ALA A 88 -7.42 7.41 -18.38
N CYS A 89 -8.04 6.38 -17.81
CA CYS A 89 -7.41 5.08 -17.60
C CYS A 89 -7.29 4.24 -18.89
N SER A 90 -6.47 3.20 -18.89
CA SER A 90 -6.39 2.24 -19.99
C SER A 90 -7.61 1.30 -20.02
N VAL A 91 -7.98 0.81 -21.20
CA VAL A 91 -9.07 -0.18 -21.36
C VAL A 91 -8.79 -1.43 -20.51
N ARG A 92 -7.53 -1.87 -20.44
CA ARG A 92 -7.06 -2.97 -19.58
C ARG A 92 -7.37 -2.73 -18.09
N THR A 93 -7.38 -1.48 -17.64
CA THR A 93 -7.72 -1.15 -16.24
C THR A 93 -9.21 -1.33 -15.97
N ILE A 94 -10.06 -0.97 -16.93
CA ILE A 94 -11.52 -1.21 -16.86
C ILE A 94 -11.79 -2.72 -16.85
N GLN A 95 -11.19 -3.49 -17.76
CA GLN A 95 -11.34 -4.95 -17.79
C GLN A 95 -10.93 -5.61 -16.47
N ARG A 96 -9.77 -5.23 -15.90
CA ARG A 96 -9.32 -5.77 -14.59
C ARG A 96 -10.24 -5.37 -13.44
N LEU A 97 -10.85 -4.20 -13.51
CA LEU A 97 -11.83 -3.76 -12.52
C LEU A 97 -13.09 -4.60 -12.62
N LEU A 98 -13.59 -4.78 -13.83
CA LEU A 98 -14.78 -5.56 -14.14
C LEU A 98 -14.63 -7.04 -13.78
N ALA A 99 -13.48 -7.64 -14.10
CA ALA A 99 -13.15 -9.02 -13.74
C ALA A 99 -13.06 -9.30 -12.22
N LYS A 100 -13.00 -8.25 -11.38
CA LYS A 100 -13.03 -8.37 -9.91
C LYS A 100 -14.44 -8.28 -9.33
N VAL A 101 -15.43 -8.01 -10.16
CA VAL A 101 -16.82 -7.83 -9.70
C VAL A 101 -17.57 -9.13 -9.94
N ASP A 102 -17.78 -9.89 -8.87
CA ASP A 102 -18.43 -11.21 -8.91
C ASP A 102 -19.88 -11.15 -9.40
N SER A 103 -20.53 -9.98 -9.29
CA SER A 103 -21.92 -9.78 -9.70
C SER A 103 -22.12 -9.59 -11.21
N LEU A 104 -21.05 -9.51 -12.00
CA LEU A 104 -21.13 -9.33 -13.44
C LEU A 104 -20.90 -10.67 -14.13
N VAL A 105 -21.93 -11.20 -14.79
CA VAL A 105 -21.84 -12.42 -15.60
C VAL A 105 -21.46 -12.02 -17.02
N TYR A 106 -20.30 -12.49 -17.47
CA TYR A 106 -19.83 -12.30 -18.85
C TYR A 106 -20.12 -13.57 -19.64
N SER A 107 -20.92 -13.45 -20.69
CA SER A 107 -21.13 -14.49 -21.71
C SER A 107 -20.10 -14.40 -22.82
#